data_AF-A0A285MW82-F1
#
_entry.id   AF-A0A285MW82-F1
#
_cell.length_a   1.000
_cell.length_b   1.000
_cell.length_c   1.000
_cell.angle_alpha   90.00
_cell.angle_beta   90.00
_cell.angle_gamma   90.00
#
_symmetry.space_group_name_H-M   'P 1'
#
loop_
_entity.id
_entity.type
_entity.pdbx_description
1 polymer ?
#
loop_
_entity_poly.entity_id
_entity_poly.type
_entity_poly.pdbx_seq_one_letter_code
_entity_poly.pdbx_strand_id
1 'polypeptide(L)'
;MRKKEFKYVLYGGEAALVLYEKSTGALMASDTFDFLPIRYSDVKELDHHSKESPEDWNKGDALKIDEGTYDLLYHNLCYKLREYWQSKNKNG
;
A
#
# COMPACT_ATOMS: atom_id res chain seq x y z
N MET A 1 21.35 15.20 12.70
CA MET A 1 20.09 14.45 12.96
C MET A 1 19.84 13.52 11.78
N ARG A 2 19.77 12.20 11.98
CA ARG A 2 19.31 11.29 10.92
C ARG A 2 17.80 11.52 10.77
N LYS A 3 17.35 11.94 9.58
CA LYS A 3 15.91 11.93 9.26
C LYS A 3 15.43 10.50 9.44
N LYS A 4 14.31 10.28 10.13
CA LYS A 4 13.69 8.95 10.20
C LYS A 4 13.27 8.59 8.77
N GLU A 5 13.98 7.66 8.17
CA GLU A 5 13.66 7.14 6.84
C GLU A 5 12.38 6.34 6.92
N PHE A 6 11.38 6.69 6.11
CA PHE A 6 10.13 5.96 6.04
C PHE A 6 10.36 4.67 5.27
N LYS A 7 10.20 3.54 5.96
CA LYS A 7 10.50 2.21 5.39
C LYS A 7 9.31 1.56 4.69
N TYR A 8 8.08 1.98 5.02
CA TYR A 8 6.85 1.37 4.52
C TYR A 8 5.85 2.42 4.04
N VAL A 9 5.26 2.16 2.88
CA VAL A 9 4.31 3.05 2.20
C VAL A 9 3.15 2.23 1.66
N LEU A 10 1.95 2.77 1.74
CA LEU A 10 0.76 2.30 1.03
C LEU A 10 0.50 3.23 -0.15
N TYR A 11 0.62 2.73 -1.38
CA TYR A 11 0.07 3.40 -2.56
C TYR A 11 -1.36 2.92 -2.81
N GLY A 12 -2.16 3.72 -3.52
CA GLY A 12 -3.47 3.30 -3.99
C GLY A 12 -4.26 4.45 -4.57
N GLY A 13 -5.34 4.14 -5.29
CA GLY A 13 -6.27 5.17 -5.72
C GLY A 13 -7.05 5.76 -4.55
N GLU A 14 -7.62 6.95 -4.77
CA GLU A 14 -8.36 7.72 -3.75
C GLU A 14 -9.37 6.85 -2.98
N ALA A 15 -10.15 6.01 -3.67
CA ALA A 15 -11.14 5.16 -3.03
C ALA A 15 -10.54 4.13 -2.05
N ALA A 16 -9.39 3.53 -2.38
CA ALA A 16 -8.70 2.59 -1.51
C ALA A 16 -8.05 3.30 -0.32
N LEU A 17 -7.48 4.48 -0.54
CA LEU A 17 -6.91 5.29 0.53
C LEU A 17 -7.99 5.81 1.50
N VAL A 18 -9.16 6.22 1.00
CA VAL A 18 -10.32 6.59 1.82
C VAL A 18 -10.80 5.40 2.68
N LEU A 19 -10.76 4.18 2.15
CA LEU A 19 -11.08 2.98 2.93
C LEU A 19 -10.05 2.75 4.04
N TYR A 20 -8.76 2.92 3.74
CA TYR A 20 -7.69 2.81 4.73
C TYR A 20 -7.81 3.87 5.84
N GLU A 21 -8.10 5.12 5.48
CA GLU A 21 -8.32 6.21 6.43
C GLU A 21 -9.47 5.93 7.39
N LYS A 22 -10.50 5.18 6.95
CA LYS A 22 -11.55 4.67 7.86
C LYS A 22 -11.01 3.61 8.79
N SER A 23 -10.33 2.59 8.24
CA SER A 23 -9.52 1.62 8.99
C SER A 23 -8.79 0.66 8.05
N THR A 24 -7.67 0.08 8.50
CA THR A 24 -6.99 -1.03 7.80
C THR A 24 -7.95 -2.19 7.50
N GLY A 25 -8.84 -2.51 8.44
CA GLY A 25 -9.84 -3.58 8.26
C GLY A 25 -10.86 -3.28 7.15
N ALA A 26 -11.28 -2.02 6.99
CA ALA A 26 -12.20 -1.62 5.92
C ALA A 26 -11.58 -1.80 4.53
N LEU A 27 -10.30 -1.43 4.35
CA LEU A 27 -9.59 -1.69 3.10
C LEU A 27 -9.46 -3.20 2.84
N MET A 28 -9.01 -3.96 3.86
CA MET A 28 -8.82 -5.42 3.74
C MET A 28 -10.10 -6.19 3.41
N ALA A 29 -11.25 -5.74 3.92
CA ALA A 29 -12.56 -6.35 3.70
C ALA A 29 -13.19 -5.95 2.36
N SER A 30 -12.72 -4.88 1.70
CA SER A 30 -13.28 -4.41 0.43
C SER A 30 -12.85 -5.27 -0.76
N ASP A 31 -13.61 -5.28 -1.85
CA ASP A 31 -13.25 -6.04 -3.06
C ASP A 31 -12.20 -5.34 -3.95
N THR A 32 -11.61 -4.24 -3.48
CA THR A 32 -10.62 -3.50 -4.27
C THR A 32 -9.26 -4.18 -4.29
N PHE A 33 -8.58 -4.05 -5.42
CA PHE A 33 -7.16 -4.39 -5.62
C PHE A 33 -6.30 -3.14 -5.82
N ASP A 34 -6.92 -1.96 -5.74
CA ASP A 34 -6.34 -0.67 -6.09
C ASP A 34 -5.49 -0.09 -4.95
N PHE A 35 -4.62 -0.92 -4.38
CA PHE A 35 -3.66 -0.54 -3.36
C PHE A 35 -2.40 -1.40 -3.43
N LEU A 36 -1.26 -0.83 -3.03
CA LEU A 36 0.04 -1.48 -3.07
C LEU A 36 0.88 -1.09 -1.84
N PRO A 37 1.01 -1.99 -0.86
CA PRO A 37 1.94 -1.80 0.25
C PRO A 37 3.38 -2.13 -0.21
N ILE A 38 4.31 -1.19 -0.01
CA ILE A 38 5.71 -1.28 -0.42
C ILE A 38 6.61 -1.16 0.81
N ARG A 39 7.68 -1.97 0.83
CA ARG A 39 8.79 -1.85 1.77
C ARG A 39 10.03 -1.40 1.03
N TYR A 40 10.60 -0.26 1.41
CA TYR A 40 11.91 0.19 0.91
C TYR A 40 13.01 -0.43 1.75
N SER A 41 13.88 -1.24 1.14
CA SER A 41 14.96 -1.93 1.87
C SER A 41 16.28 -1.16 1.91
N ASP A 42 16.55 -0.24 0.96
CA ASP A 42 17.78 0.55 0.97
C ASP A 42 17.56 1.94 0.37
N VAL A 43 17.97 2.96 1.11
CA VAL A 43 17.74 4.38 0.82
C VAL A 43 18.70 4.86 -0.27
N LYS A 44 18.37 4.52 -1.52
CA LYS A 44 18.82 5.22 -2.73
C LYS A 44 17.71 5.49 -3.74
N GLU A 45 16.57 4.79 -3.64
CA GLU A 45 15.48 4.93 -4.62
C GLU A 45 14.38 5.90 -4.22
N LEU A 46 14.24 6.25 -2.93
CA LEU A 46 13.35 7.36 -2.56
C LEU A 46 13.90 8.67 -3.17
N ASP A 47 15.18 8.99 -2.96
CA ASP A 47 15.79 10.27 -3.38
C ASP A 47 15.83 10.53 -4.90
N HIS A 48 15.63 9.53 -5.76
CA HIS A 48 15.59 9.73 -7.22
C HIS A 48 14.18 9.96 -7.79
N HIS A 49 13.14 9.54 -7.08
CA HIS A 49 11.74 9.87 -7.40
C HIS A 49 11.14 10.91 -6.43
N SER A 50 11.77 11.18 -5.29
CA SER A 50 11.33 12.13 -4.24
C SER A 50 12.06 13.47 -4.32
N LYS A 51 12.11 14.09 -5.51
CA LYS A 51 12.32 15.56 -5.55
C LYS A 51 11.15 16.31 -4.89
N GLU A 52 10.05 15.61 -4.69
CA GLU A 52 8.91 16.01 -3.88
C GLU A 52 9.14 15.50 -2.46
N SER A 53 9.11 16.43 -1.49
CA SER A 53 9.06 16.11 -0.07
C SER A 53 8.02 15.01 0.17
N PRO A 54 8.19 14.11 1.14
CA PRO A 54 7.09 13.25 1.60
C PRO A 54 5.83 14.00 2.05
N GLU A 55 5.89 15.34 2.13
CA GLU A 55 4.79 16.28 2.38
C GLU A 55 4.11 16.77 1.08
N ASP A 56 4.79 16.63 -0.06
CA ASP A 56 4.33 16.98 -1.41
C ASP A 56 3.60 15.80 -2.09
N TRP A 57 3.65 14.61 -1.49
CA TRP A 57 2.84 13.48 -1.91
C TRP A 57 1.39 13.89 -1.72
N ASN A 58 0.71 14.20 -2.82
CA ASN A 58 -0.71 14.47 -2.80
C ASN A 58 -1.38 13.33 -2.04
N LYS A 59 -2.25 13.69 -1.08
CA LYS A 59 -3.04 12.76 -0.26
C LYS A 59 -3.84 11.71 -1.07
N GLY A 60 -3.81 11.78 -2.41
CA GLY A 60 -4.47 10.86 -3.32
C GLY A 60 -3.65 9.65 -3.75
N ASP A 61 -2.32 9.61 -3.60
CA ASP A 61 -1.52 8.55 -4.23
C ASP A 61 -0.75 7.66 -3.25
N ALA A 62 -0.42 8.14 -2.05
CA ALA A 62 0.33 7.36 -1.07
C ALA A 62 0.24 7.82 0.38
N LEU A 63 0.30 6.86 1.31
CA LEU A 63 0.28 7.05 2.76
C LEU A 63 1.44 6.32 3.43
N LYS A 64 1.99 6.91 4.48
CA LYS A 64 2.99 6.26 5.34
C LYS A 64 2.30 5.27 6.27
N ILE A 65 2.88 4.09 6.40
CA ILE A 65 2.36 3.02 7.26
C ILE A 65 3.47 2.45 8.13
N ASP A 66 3.10 1.74 9.19
CA ASP A 66 4.05 0.95 9.99
C ASP A 66 4.25 -0.46 9.39
N GLU A 67 5.24 -1.18 9.90
CA GLU A 67 5.58 -2.54 9.46
C GLU A 67 4.44 -3.54 9.65
N GLY A 68 3.71 -3.46 10.76
CA GLY A 68 2.59 -4.35 11.03
C GLY A 68 1.43 -4.12 10.05
N THR A 69 1.15 -2.85 9.75
CA THR A 69 0.18 -2.47 8.71
C THR A 69 0.63 -2.94 7.33
N TYR A 70 1.92 -2.81 6.99
CA TYR A 70 2.48 -3.34 5.76
C TYR A 70 2.25 -4.86 5.64
N ASP A 71 2.62 -5.62 6.67
CA ASP A 71 2.48 -7.08 6.66
C ASP A 71 1.02 -7.50 6.51
N LEU A 72 0.08 -6.81 7.19
CA LEU A 72 -1.36 -7.10 7.08
C LEU A 72 -1.89 -6.84 5.66
N LEU A 73 -1.60 -5.67 5.10
CA LEU A 73 -2.09 -5.27 3.78
C LEU A 73 -1.45 -6.13 2.68
N TYR A 74 -0.16 -6.45 2.79
CA TYR A 74 0.54 -7.27 1.83
C TYR A 74 -0.04 -8.69 1.78
N HIS A 75 -0.20 -9.34 2.94
CA HIS A 75 -0.80 -10.67 3.01
C HIS A 75 -2.25 -10.68 2.51
N ASN A 76 -3.04 -9.65 2.84
CA ASN A 76 -4.41 -9.51 2.35
C ASN A 76 -4.46 -9.40 0.82
N LEU A 77 -3.62 -8.55 0.21
CA LEU A 77 -3.55 -8.41 -1.24
C LEU A 77 -3.17 -9.73 -1.92
N CYS A 78 -2.16 -10.43 -1.39
CA CYS A 78 -1.78 -11.76 -1.88
C CYS A 78 -2.93 -12.77 -1.79
N TYR A 79 -3.71 -12.74 -0.70
CA TYR A 79 -4.87 -13.60 -0.52
C TYR A 79 -5.96 -13.30 -1.55
N LYS A 80 -6.33 -12.02 -1.73
CA LYS A 80 -7.32 -11.59 -2.73
C LYS A 80 -6.91 -12.01 -4.15
N LEU A 81 -5.65 -11.80 -4.51
CA LEU A 81 -5.13 -12.17 -5.84
C LEU A 81 -5.21 -13.69 -6.04
N ARG A 82 -4.85 -14.48 -5.02
CA ARG A 82 -4.97 -15.93 -5.07
C ARG A 82 -6.41 -16.38 -5.29
N GLU A 83 -7.36 -15.85 -4.53
CA GLU A 83 -8.78 -16.18 -4.68
C GLU A 83 -9.31 -15.79 -6.07
N TYR A 84 -8.94 -14.60 -6.54
CA TYR A 84 -9.29 -14.13 -7.88
C TYR A 84 -8.82 -15.12 -8.96
N TRP A 85 -7.54 -15.49 -8.96
CA TRP A 85 -7.00 -16.43 -9.95
C TRP A 85 -7.59 -17.83 -9.83
N GLN A 86 -7.86 -18.32 -8.61
CA GLN A 86 -8.54 -19.59 -8.41
C GLN A 86 -9.98 -19.58 -8.93
N SER A 87 -10.72 -18.47 -8.73
CA SER A 87 -12.07 -18.33 -9.26
C SER A 87 -12.11 -18.29 -10.79
N LYS A 88 -11.11 -17.65 -11.41
CA LYS A 88 -10.97 -17.60 -12.87
C LYS A 88 -10.66 -18.96 -13.47
N ASN A 89 -9.78 -19.74 -12.84
CA ASN A 89 -9.40 -21.07 -13.32
C ASN A 89 -10.49 -22.14 -13.12
N LYS A 90 -11.46 -21.94 -12.22
CA LYS A 90 -12.60 -22.86 -12.04
C LYS A 90 -13.73 -22.65 -13.06
N ASN A 91 -13.74 -21.52 -13.75
CA ASN A 91 -14.76 -21.12 -14.71
C ASN A 91 -14.23 -21.08 -16.16
N GLY A 92 -13.06 -21.67 -16.40
CA GLY A 92 -12.40 -21.74 -17.72
C GLY A 92 -12.30 -23.17 -18.24
#